data_AF-B4J2X3-F1
#
_entry.id   AF-B4J2X3-F1
#
_cell.length_a   1.000
_cell.length_b   1.000
_cell.length_c   1.000
_cell.angle_alpha   90.00
_cell.angle_beta   90.00
_cell.angle_gamma   90.00
#
_symmetry.space_group_name_H-M   'P 1'
#
loop_
_entity.id
_entity.type
_entity.pdbx_description
1 polymer ?
#
loop_
_entity_poly.entity_id
_entity_poly.type
_entity_poly.pdbx_seq_one_letter_code
_entity_poly.pdbx_strand_id
1 'polypeptide(L)'
;MNRRKLLVCWAAIQACSSILTCLLLLLTQQQALAGIVPPPWSDPAKNPCASMAGGWQLLYWTPLKKCFKIFTLGYPCPETMELSPTPVSAKRKDVPAAECRCPPGTALSAVSNACHKLYERGPCPRGEYFQPIPDQAKRADNRWGSCKRPLQCSDGMLFWPNDGKCYPKHSKGPCNRGKLLARNEDELAECRCEDRGELRPYYYAAEESCYEHYTIGPCSTPGHIFLPGGRCDCQRHLPHYHAPHQMCYELDTPGPCPPGHVFRIPDDVDASQEPNALSNFSPRGKCLCKEGYVPWNDGLCYRLYTRGPCAANEFLVNGTTCISNFCGKNRLYFPAEDSCYRIGSQGPCSLHQVVVFDFTARPSLDGISYNGMCGCAGVITNLDQQCSASSDQEKSICESTPGMVEMSGQCHKLYTRGPCGAGQWLEPLKTQPNNGSTPHVSYASRAKCVCRPGYTPAETDHGGTHNCSAPSVSLARYLTIERLNARFLDDNPLSSPAIVLL
;
A
#
# COMPACT_ATOMS: atom_id res chain seq x y z
N MET A 1 26.11 6.04 -58.33
CA MET A 1 25.13 6.20 -57.23
C MET A 1 24.50 4.90 -56.71
N ASN A 2 24.75 3.72 -57.31
CA ASN A 2 24.02 2.48 -56.97
C ASN A 2 24.66 1.58 -55.89
N ARG A 3 25.97 1.66 -55.65
CA ARG A 3 26.64 0.80 -54.65
C ARG A 3 26.38 1.20 -53.19
N ARG A 4 26.22 2.48 -52.88
CA ARG A 4 25.96 2.96 -51.51
C ARG A 4 24.55 2.59 -51.02
N LYS A 5 23.54 2.61 -51.90
CA LYS A 5 22.16 2.22 -51.55
C LYS A 5 22.05 0.71 -51.27
N LEU A 6 22.79 -0.11 -52.01
CA LEU A 6 22.87 -1.57 -51.81
C LEU A 6 23.51 -1.95 -50.47
N LEU A 7 24.57 -1.26 -50.06
CA LEU A 7 25.23 -1.50 -48.76
C LEU A 7 24.35 -1.11 -47.57
N VAL A 8 23.58 -0.03 -47.68
CA VAL A 8 22.63 0.38 -46.63
C VAL A 8 21.45 -0.59 -46.51
N CYS A 9 20.94 -1.10 -47.64
CA CYS A 9 19.92 -2.15 -47.62
C CYS A 9 20.43 -3.45 -46.97
N TRP A 10 21.65 -3.87 -47.26
CA TRP A 10 22.26 -5.06 -46.65
C TRP A 10 22.48 -4.92 -45.15
N ALA A 11 22.91 -3.73 -44.69
CA ALA A 11 23.05 -3.45 -43.26
C ALA A 11 21.70 -3.43 -42.52
N ALA A 12 20.65 -2.90 -43.15
CA ALA A 12 19.30 -2.90 -42.58
C ALA A 12 18.71 -4.32 -42.47
N ILE A 13 18.92 -5.18 -43.48
CA ILE A 13 18.44 -6.57 -43.46
C ILE A 13 19.17 -7.39 -42.39
N GLN A 14 20.48 -7.19 -42.23
CA GLN A 14 21.26 -7.83 -41.16
C GLN A 14 20.80 -7.37 -39.77
N ALA A 15 20.55 -6.07 -39.57
CA ALA A 15 20.05 -5.55 -38.29
C ALA A 15 18.65 -6.09 -37.94
N CYS A 16 17.74 -6.15 -38.92
CA CYS A 16 16.41 -6.73 -38.72
C CYS A 16 16.47 -8.23 -38.41
N SER A 17 17.35 -8.98 -39.06
CA SER A 17 17.55 -10.41 -38.77
C SER A 17 18.07 -10.64 -37.35
N SER A 18 19.00 -9.81 -36.88
CA SER A 18 19.56 -9.88 -35.53
C SER A 18 18.54 -9.53 -34.44
N ILE A 19 17.66 -8.56 -34.71
CA ILE A 19 16.60 -8.17 -33.77
C ILE A 19 15.52 -9.26 -33.70
N LEU A 20 15.17 -9.87 -34.85
CA LEU A 20 14.19 -10.94 -34.90
C LEU A 20 14.69 -12.20 -34.18
N THR A 21 15.96 -12.57 -34.34
CA THR A 21 16.57 -13.70 -33.60
C THR A 21 16.68 -13.41 -32.11
N CYS A 22 16.99 -12.17 -31.72
CA CYS A 22 17.02 -11.78 -30.31
C CYS A 22 15.61 -11.80 -29.67
N LEU A 23 14.57 -11.36 -30.40
CA LEU A 23 13.18 -11.46 -29.97
C LEU A 23 12.70 -12.92 -29.86
N LEU A 24 13.08 -13.79 -30.80
CA LEU A 24 12.78 -15.23 -30.76
C LEU A 24 13.51 -15.93 -29.61
N LEU A 25 14.72 -15.52 -29.26
CA LEU A 25 15.46 -16.03 -28.10
C LEU A 25 14.87 -15.53 -26.76
N LEU A 26 14.35 -14.29 -26.73
CA LEU A 26 13.64 -13.76 -25.55
C LEU A 26 12.27 -14.44 -25.34
N LEU A 27 11.59 -14.85 -26.41
CA LEU A 27 10.32 -15.58 -26.34
C LEU A 27 10.49 -17.05 -25.89
N THR A 28 11.63 -17.68 -26.15
CA THR A 28 11.90 -19.08 -25.73
C THR A 28 12.42 -19.21 -24.29
N GLN A 29 12.86 -18.10 -23.66
CA GLN A 29 13.38 -18.11 -22.28
C GLN A 29 12.32 -17.89 -21.18
N GLN A 30 11.04 -17.73 -21.52
CA GLN A 30 9.96 -17.58 -20.54
C GLN A 30 9.10 -18.85 -20.40
N GLN A 31 9.73 -20.00 -20.20
CA GLN A 31 9.10 -21.02 -19.34
C GLN A 31 9.43 -20.67 -17.89
N ALA A 32 8.81 -19.59 -17.40
CA ALA A 32 8.72 -19.40 -15.97
C ALA A 32 7.88 -20.57 -15.44
N LEU A 33 8.54 -21.58 -14.87
CA LEU A 33 7.92 -22.51 -13.95
C LEU A 33 7.44 -21.68 -12.76
N ALA A 34 6.24 -21.15 -12.88
CA ALA A 34 5.49 -20.62 -11.76
C ALA A 34 5.20 -21.82 -10.85
N GLY A 35 6.06 -22.03 -9.86
CA GLY A 35 5.82 -23.00 -8.81
C GLY A 35 4.67 -22.50 -7.95
N ILE A 36 3.47 -23.05 -8.16
CA ILE A 36 2.37 -22.89 -7.21
C ILE A 36 2.84 -23.59 -5.94
N VAL A 37 3.19 -22.83 -4.92
CA VAL A 37 3.46 -23.39 -3.59
C VAL A 37 2.12 -23.86 -3.04
N PRO A 38 1.90 -25.17 -2.89
CA PRO A 38 0.63 -25.69 -2.41
C PRO A 38 0.45 -25.29 -0.94
N PRO A 39 -0.78 -24.94 -0.52
CA PRO A 39 -1.03 -24.59 0.87
C PRO A 39 -0.70 -25.76 1.82
N PRO A 40 -0.37 -25.50 3.09
CA PRO A 40 0.09 -26.55 4.01
C PRO A 40 -0.94 -27.66 4.25
N TRP A 41 -2.24 -27.42 4.03
CA TRP A 41 -3.33 -28.39 4.18
C TRP A 41 -3.61 -29.22 2.93
N SER A 42 -2.94 -28.96 1.80
CA SER A 42 -3.05 -29.83 0.62
C SER A 42 -2.01 -30.96 0.62
N ASP A 43 -1.21 -31.09 1.68
CA ASP A 43 -0.31 -32.21 1.90
C ASP A 43 -1.08 -33.43 2.46
N PRO A 44 -1.15 -34.57 1.74
CA PRO A 44 -1.84 -35.78 2.21
C PRO A 44 -1.27 -36.36 3.51
N ALA A 45 0.01 -36.11 3.83
CA ALA A 45 0.61 -36.54 5.09
C ALA A 45 0.05 -35.77 6.31
N LYS A 46 -0.48 -34.57 6.06
CA LYS A 46 -0.99 -33.65 7.07
C LYS A 46 -2.52 -33.59 7.10
N ASN A 47 -3.17 -33.72 5.95
CA ASN A 47 -4.62 -33.72 5.81
C ASN A 47 -5.06 -34.93 4.97
N PRO A 48 -5.70 -35.96 5.57
CA PRO A 48 -6.08 -37.17 4.84
C PRO A 48 -7.07 -36.89 3.70
N CYS A 49 -7.86 -35.82 3.80
CA CYS A 49 -8.81 -35.41 2.77
C CYS A 49 -8.14 -34.87 1.51
N ALA A 50 -6.85 -34.50 1.57
CA ALA A 50 -6.09 -34.03 0.41
C ALA A 50 -5.88 -35.13 -0.65
N SER A 51 -6.02 -36.41 -0.27
CA SER A 51 -5.93 -37.55 -1.19
C SER A 51 -7.18 -37.75 -2.06
N MET A 52 -8.29 -37.09 -1.74
CA MET A 52 -9.56 -37.21 -2.47
C MET A 52 -9.60 -36.32 -3.73
N ALA A 53 -10.53 -36.59 -4.64
CA ALA A 53 -10.79 -35.70 -5.77
C ALA A 53 -11.19 -34.29 -5.26
N GLY A 54 -10.46 -33.26 -5.68
CA GLY A 54 -10.64 -31.90 -5.16
C GLY A 54 -10.12 -31.71 -3.72
N GLY A 55 -9.25 -32.60 -3.23
CA GLY A 55 -8.78 -32.62 -1.84
C GLY A 55 -8.13 -31.35 -1.32
N TRP A 56 -7.63 -30.48 -2.19
CA TRP A 56 -7.11 -29.15 -1.82
C TRP A 56 -8.20 -28.19 -1.29
N GLN A 57 -9.49 -28.46 -1.58
CA GLN A 57 -10.65 -27.74 -1.06
C GLN A 57 -11.28 -28.42 0.16
N LEU A 58 -10.75 -29.57 0.60
CA LEU A 58 -11.33 -30.36 1.67
C LEU A 58 -10.45 -30.33 2.92
N LEU A 59 -11.07 -30.17 4.08
CA LEU A 59 -10.42 -30.28 5.37
C LEU A 59 -11.03 -31.43 6.17
N TYR A 60 -10.16 -32.16 6.86
CA TYR A 60 -10.57 -33.21 7.78
C TYR A 60 -11.09 -32.62 9.09
N TRP A 61 -12.37 -32.84 9.39
CA TRP A 61 -13.00 -32.40 10.64
C TRP A 61 -12.95 -33.52 11.68
N THR A 62 -12.06 -33.37 12.67
CA THR A 62 -11.80 -34.41 13.68
C THR A 62 -13.01 -34.84 14.51
N PRO A 63 -13.96 -33.95 14.91
CA PRO A 63 -15.11 -34.35 15.71
C PRO A 63 -16.06 -35.32 14.98
N LEU A 64 -16.21 -35.18 13.66
CA LEU A 64 -17.14 -36.01 12.87
C LEU A 64 -16.43 -37.08 12.03
N LYS A 65 -15.09 -37.10 12.02
CA LYS A 65 -14.26 -38.01 11.20
C LYS A 65 -14.64 -37.99 9.71
N LYS A 66 -14.99 -36.80 9.20
CA LYS A 66 -15.44 -36.58 7.81
C LYS A 66 -14.69 -35.41 7.18
N CYS A 67 -14.64 -35.42 5.85
CA CYS A 67 -14.05 -34.35 5.04
C CYS A 67 -15.14 -33.34 4.66
N PHE A 68 -14.86 -32.05 4.87
CA PHE A 68 -15.77 -30.96 4.54
C PHE A 68 -15.07 -29.92 3.67
N LYS A 69 -15.86 -29.21 2.88
CA LYS A 69 -15.34 -28.16 2.00
C LYS A 69 -14.99 -26.91 2.83
N ILE A 70 -13.81 -26.34 2.60
CA ILE A 70 -13.38 -25.10 3.25
C ILE A 70 -14.22 -23.90 2.77
N PHE A 71 -14.29 -22.86 3.60
CA PHE A 71 -15.03 -21.61 3.30
C PHE A 71 -16.50 -21.84 2.95
N THR A 72 -17.09 -22.90 3.51
CA THR A 72 -18.53 -23.14 3.45
C THR A 72 -19.14 -22.73 4.77
N LEU A 73 -20.22 -21.95 4.69
CA LEU A 73 -20.99 -21.51 5.85
C LEU A 73 -21.87 -22.65 6.36
N GLY A 74 -21.99 -22.75 7.68
CA GLY A 74 -22.81 -23.76 8.32
C GLY A 74 -22.13 -25.11 8.45
N TYR A 75 -22.94 -26.17 8.49
CA TYR A 75 -22.53 -27.50 8.92
C TYR A 75 -21.22 -27.97 8.24
N PRO A 76 -20.15 -28.30 8.99
CA PRO A 76 -20.12 -28.72 10.40
C PRO A 76 -19.98 -27.59 11.43
N CYS A 77 -19.84 -26.35 10.98
CA CYS A 77 -19.78 -25.16 11.82
C CYS A 77 -21.18 -24.59 12.09
N PRO A 78 -21.33 -23.65 13.05
CA PRO A 78 -22.55 -22.86 13.18
C PRO A 78 -22.91 -22.13 11.88
N GLU A 79 -24.19 -21.82 11.66
CA GLU A 79 -24.70 -21.27 10.40
C GLU A 79 -23.98 -20.01 9.89
N THR A 80 -23.49 -19.16 10.80
CA THR A 80 -22.79 -17.91 10.46
C THR A 80 -21.27 -18.06 10.39
N MET A 81 -20.72 -19.24 10.67
CA MET A 81 -19.28 -19.52 10.67
C MET A 81 -18.91 -20.41 9.49
N GLU A 82 -17.67 -20.28 9.03
CA GLU A 82 -17.10 -21.09 7.97
C GLU A 82 -15.95 -21.97 8.47
N LEU A 83 -15.79 -23.13 7.84
CA LEU A 83 -14.67 -24.01 8.11
C LEU A 83 -13.40 -23.46 7.44
N SER A 84 -12.41 -23.08 8.25
CA SER A 84 -11.16 -22.48 7.79
C SER A 84 -9.94 -23.34 8.19
N PRO A 85 -8.89 -23.38 7.36
CA PRO A 85 -7.62 -24.00 7.72
C PRO A 85 -6.86 -23.11 8.70
N THR A 86 -6.30 -23.71 9.75
CA THR A 86 -5.40 -23.04 10.70
C THR A 86 -4.02 -23.66 10.64
N PRO A 87 -2.95 -22.85 10.76
CA PRO A 87 -1.58 -23.34 10.64
C PRO A 87 -1.13 -24.20 11.83
N VAL A 88 -1.89 -24.23 12.92
CA VAL A 88 -1.48 -24.90 14.18
C VAL A 88 -2.67 -25.66 14.76
N SER A 89 -2.52 -26.98 14.95
CA SER A 89 -3.44 -27.76 15.76
C SER A 89 -3.11 -27.60 17.25
N ALA A 90 -4.14 -27.45 18.10
CA ALA A 90 -4.02 -27.45 19.55
C ALA A 90 -3.32 -28.71 20.12
N LYS A 91 -3.25 -29.80 19.34
CA LYS A 91 -2.61 -31.07 19.74
C LYS A 91 -1.27 -31.38 19.03
N ARG A 92 -0.98 -30.77 17.87
CA ARG A 92 0.27 -30.96 17.12
C ARG A 92 0.65 -29.68 16.37
N LYS A 93 1.84 -29.15 16.66
CA LYS A 93 2.32 -27.88 16.09
C LYS A 93 2.57 -27.91 14.58
N ASP A 94 2.66 -29.10 13.99
CA ASP A 94 3.08 -29.32 12.59
C ASP A 94 1.95 -29.77 11.64
N VAL A 95 0.72 -29.89 12.15
CA VAL A 95 -0.46 -30.36 11.39
C VAL A 95 -1.48 -29.22 11.28
N PRO A 96 -1.91 -28.84 10.07
CA PRO A 96 -2.97 -27.87 9.86
C PRO A 96 -4.27 -28.43 10.44
N ALA A 97 -4.93 -27.66 11.30
CA ALA A 97 -6.23 -28.03 11.85
C ALA A 97 -7.34 -27.33 11.07
N ALA A 98 -8.52 -27.93 11.12
CA ALA A 98 -9.74 -27.30 10.66
C ALA A 98 -10.41 -26.62 11.87
N GLU A 99 -10.83 -25.37 11.71
CA GLU A 99 -11.50 -24.60 12.77
C GLU A 99 -12.66 -23.80 12.19
N CYS A 100 -13.71 -23.60 13.00
CA CYS A 100 -14.82 -22.73 12.65
C CYS A 100 -14.46 -21.28 12.94
N ARG A 101 -14.41 -20.46 11.88
CA ARG A 101 -14.08 -19.04 11.97
C ARG A 101 -15.17 -18.17 11.35
N CYS A 102 -15.26 -16.93 11.81
CA CYS A 102 -16.09 -15.93 11.14
C CYS A 102 -15.52 -15.59 9.75
N PRO A 103 -16.37 -15.52 8.71
CA PRO A 103 -15.92 -15.16 7.36
C PRO A 103 -15.31 -13.75 7.30
N PRO A 104 -14.46 -13.45 6.30
CA PRO A 104 -13.85 -12.14 6.16
C PRO A 104 -14.91 -11.03 6.06
N GLY A 105 -14.68 -9.91 6.75
CA GLY A 105 -15.65 -8.81 6.83
C GLY A 105 -16.72 -8.99 7.90
N THR A 106 -16.68 -10.07 8.69
CA THR A 106 -17.56 -10.29 9.84
C THR A 106 -16.77 -10.44 11.14
N ALA A 107 -17.46 -10.35 12.28
CA ALA A 107 -16.90 -10.65 13.59
C ALA A 107 -17.94 -11.32 14.50
N LEU A 108 -17.47 -12.08 15.47
CA LEU A 108 -18.28 -12.79 16.45
C LEU A 108 -18.83 -11.80 17.48
N SER A 109 -20.14 -11.85 17.71
CA SER A 109 -20.81 -11.10 18.77
C SER A 109 -20.92 -11.93 20.03
N ALA A 110 -20.48 -11.37 21.16
CA ALA A 110 -20.61 -11.99 22.48
C ALA A 110 -22.08 -12.18 22.93
N VAL A 111 -23.01 -11.42 22.35
CA VAL A 111 -24.43 -11.43 22.74
C VAL A 111 -25.19 -12.55 22.02
N SER A 112 -24.92 -12.74 20.73
CA SER A 112 -25.67 -13.68 19.88
C SER A 112 -24.90 -14.96 19.56
N ASN A 113 -23.61 -15.04 19.90
CA ASN A 113 -22.70 -16.11 19.49
C ASN A 113 -22.71 -16.40 17.98
N ALA A 114 -23.04 -15.39 17.19
CA ALA A 114 -23.11 -15.43 15.73
C ALA A 114 -22.17 -14.39 15.12
N CYS A 115 -21.72 -14.66 13.89
CA CYS A 115 -20.89 -13.73 13.13
C CYS A 115 -21.77 -12.69 12.43
N HIS A 116 -21.50 -11.42 12.68
CA HIS A 116 -22.21 -10.29 12.08
C HIS A 116 -21.26 -9.48 11.21
N LYS A 117 -21.80 -8.90 10.13
CA LYS A 117 -21.03 -8.02 9.25
C LYS A 117 -20.54 -6.79 10.01
N LEU A 118 -19.30 -6.42 9.73
CA LEU A 118 -18.70 -5.21 10.28
C LEU A 118 -19.33 -3.98 9.63
N TYR A 119 -19.43 -2.90 10.40
CA TYR A 119 -19.92 -1.58 10.00
C TYR A 119 -21.41 -1.50 9.66
N GLU A 120 -22.15 -2.59 9.83
CA GLU A 120 -23.61 -2.62 9.77
C GLU A 120 -24.20 -2.66 11.19
N ARG A 121 -25.52 -2.52 11.32
CA ARG A 121 -26.21 -2.60 12.63
C ARG A 121 -25.97 -3.94 13.33
N GLY A 122 -26.13 -5.06 12.62
CA GLY A 122 -25.95 -6.40 13.19
C GLY A 122 -26.77 -6.61 14.49
N PRO A 123 -26.14 -7.05 15.60
CA PRO A 123 -26.81 -7.28 16.87
C PRO A 123 -26.99 -5.99 17.71
N CYS A 124 -26.62 -4.82 17.18
CA CYS A 124 -26.61 -3.55 17.90
C CYS A 124 -28.00 -2.88 17.91
N PRO A 125 -28.26 -2.00 18.90
CA PRO A 125 -29.46 -1.18 18.90
C PRO A 125 -29.48 -0.22 17.70
N ARG A 126 -30.65 0.36 17.40
CA ARG A 126 -30.79 1.37 16.33
C ARG A 126 -29.84 2.54 16.58
N GLY A 127 -29.23 3.05 15.51
CA GLY A 127 -28.21 4.11 15.58
C GLY A 127 -26.80 3.65 15.98
N GLU A 128 -26.58 2.36 16.24
CA GLU A 128 -25.26 1.80 16.54
C GLU A 128 -24.82 0.79 15.47
N TYR A 129 -23.52 0.74 15.20
CA TYR A 129 -22.91 -0.18 14.25
C TYR A 129 -21.94 -1.14 14.93
N PHE A 130 -21.75 -2.31 14.33
CA PHE A 130 -20.90 -3.37 14.84
C PHE A 130 -19.47 -3.25 14.29
N GLN A 131 -18.47 -3.13 15.16
CA GLN A 131 -17.07 -2.93 14.76
C GLN A 131 -16.13 -3.96 15.40
N PRO A 132 -14.98 -4.28 14.77
CA PRO A 132 -14.04 -5.23 15.34
C PRO A 132 -13.31 -4.63 16.56
N ILE A 133 -13.05 -5.46 17.58
CA ILE A 133 -12.27 -5.06 18.76
C ILE A 133 -10.77 -5.19 18.42
N PRO A 134 -9.97 -4.11 18.52
CA PRO A 134 -8.58 -4.10 18.07
C PRO A 134 -7.64 -5.01 18.91
N ASP A 135 -8.01 -5.35 20.14
CA ASP A 135 -7.07 -5.92 21.14
C ASP A 135 -7.04 -7.48 21.20
N GLN A 136 -7.85 -8.18 20.40
CA GLN A 136 -7.90 -9.66 20.42
C GLN A 136 -7.23 -10.35 19.23
N ALA A 137 -6.68 -9.58 18.28
CA ALA A 137 -6.07 -10.11 17.06
C ALA A 137 -4.85 -11.03 17.29
N LYS A 138 -4.28 -11.07 18.50
CA LYS A 138 -3.06 -11.85 18.78
C LYS A 138 -3.28 -13.19 19.48
N ARG A 139 -4.48 -13.51 19.99
CA ARG A 139 -4.72 -14.77 20.74
C ARG A 139 -6.11 -15.41 20.62
N ALA A 140 -7.09 -14.76 19.99
CA ALA A 140 -8.42 -15.35 19.87
C ALA A 140 -8.58 -16.09 18.53
N ASP A 141 -9.11 -17.30 18.60
CA ASP A 141 -9.47 -18.15 17.45
C ASP A 141 -10.49 -17.49 16.51
N ASN A 142 -11.25 -16.51 17.03
CA ASN A 142 -12.22 -15.73 16.30
C ASN A 142 -11.97 -14.22 16.45
N ARG A 143 -12.32 -13.45 15.42
CA ARG A 143 -12.35 -11.98 15.48
C ARG A 143 -13.62 -11.56 16.24
N TRP A 144 -13.48 -10.82 17.33
CA TRP A 144 -14.61 -10.33 18.13
C TRP A 144 -15.00 -8.92 17.72
N GLY A 145 -16.29 -8.59 17.85
CA GLY A 145 -16.81 -7.25 17.61
C GLY A 145 -17.66 -6.71 18.76
N SER A 146 -17.80 -5.39 18.79
CA SER A 146 -18.63 -4.65 19.76
C SER A 146 -19.44 -3.56 19.06
N CYS A 147 -20.54 -3.15 19.71
CA CYS A 147 -21.39 -2.06 19.22
C CYS A 147 -20.78 -0.70 19.56
N LYS A 148 -20.82 0.22 18.60
CA LYS A 148 -20.34 1.60 18.76
C LYS A 148 -21.30 2.58 18.10
N ARG A 149 -21.39 3.79 18.67
CA ARG A 149 -22.13 4.91 18.08
C ARG A 149 -21.29 5.65 17.03
N PRO A 150 -21.90 6.06 15.90
CA PRO A 150 -21.29 6.97 14.93
C PRO A 150 -20.77 8.25 15.58
N LEU A 151 -19.70 8.81 15.02
CA LEU A 151 -19.25 10.15 15.39
C LEU A 151 -20.28 11.18 14.90
N GLN A 152 -20.49 12.24 15.69
CA GLN A 152 -21.32 13.37 15.26
C GLN A 152 -20.61 14.15 14.15
N CYS A 153 -21.23 14.20 12.97
CA CYS A 153 -20.78 15.04 11.86
C CYS A 153 -21.53 16.38 11.86
N SER A 154 -21.03 17.37 11.10
CA SER A 154 -21.73 18.62 10.83
C SER A 154 -23.04 18.40 10.07
N ASP A 155 -23.92 19.40 10.09
CA ASP A 155 -25.21 19.33 9.41
C ASP A 155 -25.02 19.04 7.91
N GLY A 156 -25.83 18.11 7.39
CA GLY A 156 -25.76 17.66 6.00
C GLY A 156 -24.67 16.62 5.71
N MET A 157 -23.90 16.18 6.70
CA MET A 157 -22.89 15.12 6.57
C MET A 157 -23.33 13.83 7.26
N LEU A 158 -22.88 12.68 6.75
CA LEU A 158 -23.12 11.35 7.29
C LEU A 158 -21.79 10.67 7.62
N PHE A 159 -21.73 10.02 8.79
CA PHE A 159 -20.55 9.28 9.24
C PHE A 159 -20.48 7.91 8.55
N TRP A 160 -19.35 7.60 7.92
CA TRP A 160 -19.08 6.31 7.32
C TRP A 160 -18.22 5.44 8.25
N PRO A 161 -18.75 4.32 8.78
CA PRO A 161 -18.04 3.60 9.82
C PRO A 161 -16.79 2.83 9.36
N ASN A 162 -16.68 2.52 8.06
CA ASN A 162 -15.60 1.70 7.52
C ASN A 162 -14.23 2.41 7.56
N ASP A 163 -14.20 3.71 7.26
CA ASP A 163 -13.00 4.55 7.29
C ASP A 163 -13.00 5.60 8.41
N GLY A 164 -14.14 5.76 9.10
CA GLY A 164 -14.29 6.71 10.20
C GLY A 164 -14.42 8.16 9.76
N LYS A 165 -14.79 8.44 8.51
CA LYS A 165 -14.89 9.79 7.96
C LYS A 165 -16.33 10.25 7.77
N CYS A 166 -16.54 11.56 7.74
CA CYS A 166 -17.82 12.19 7.43
C CYS A 166 -17.87 12.56 5.95
N TYR A 167 -18.98 12.27 5.27
CA TYR A 167 -19.20 12.57 3.86
C TYR A 167 -20.53 13.30 3.66
N PRO A 168 -20.66 14.15 2.62
CA PRO A 168 -21.93 14.86 2.37
C PRO A 168 -23.07 13.88 2.07
N LYS A 169 -24.26 14.16 2.61
CA LYS A 169 -25.47 13.41 2.30
C LYS A 169 -25.80 13.52 0.81
N HIS A 170 -26.22 12.41 0.20
CA HIS A 170 -26.48 12.27 -1.23
C HIS A 170 -25.26 12.50 -2.14
N SER A 171 -24.04 12.46 -1.59
CA SER A 171 -22.83 12.37 -2.39
C SER A 171 -22.50 10.91 -2.72
N LYS A 172 -21.60 10.70 -3.68
CA LYS A 172 -20.99 9.42 -3.98
C LYS A 172 -20.15 8.94 -2.80
N GLY A 173 -19.38 9.83 -2.17
CA GLY A 173 -18.52 9.49 -1.03
C GLY A 173 -17.75 8.17 -1.25
N PRO A 174 -17.82 7.21 -0.30
CA PRO A 174 -17.18 5.89 -0.40
C PRO A 174 -18.00 4.88 -1.23
N CYS A 175 -19.13 5.27 -1.81
CA CYS A 175 -20.01 4.38 -2.55
C CYS A 175 -19.46 4.01 -3.93
N ASN A 176 -19.84 2.80 -4.36
CA ASN A 176 -19.63 2.36 -5.73
C ASN A 176 -20.50 3.20 -6.69
N ARG A 177 -20.11 3.22 -7.98
CA ARG A 177 -20.84 3.97 -9.02
C ARG A 177 -22.32 3.56 -9.04
N GLY A 178 -23.20 4.55 -9.24
CA GLY A 178 -24.65 4.35 -9.30
C GLY A 178 -25.35 4.26 -7.95
N LYS A 179 -24.65 4.47 -6.85
CA LYS A 179 -25.22 4.55 -5.49
C LYS A 179 -24.76 5.83 -4.82
N LEU A 180 -25.63 6.40 -4.00
CA LEU A 180 -25.34 7.59 -3.21
C LEU A 180 -25.45 7.28 -1.72
N LEU A 181 -24.75 8.08 -0.93
CA LEU A 181 -24.73 7.98 0.51
C LEU A 181 -26.02 8.53 1.10
N ALA A 182 -26.76 7.68 1.80
CA ALA A 182 -28.04 8.01 2.38
C ALA A 182 -28.21 7.36 3.75
N ARG A 183 -29.22 7.77 4.52
CA ARG A 183 -29.46 7.24 5.87
C ARG A 183 -30.46 6.08 5.82
N ASN A 184 -30.06 4.89 6.26
CA ASN A 184 -30.94 3.73 6.32
C ASN A 184 -31.98 3.82 7.44
N GLU A 185 -32.86 2.82 7.52
CA GLU A 185 -33.89 2.73 8.57
C GLU A 185 -33.31 2.61 9.98
N ASP A 186 -32.05 2.20 10.09
CA ASP A 186 -31.30 2.06 11.34
C ASP A 186 -30.54 3.34 11.73
N GLU A 187 -30.76 4.44 11.02
CA GLU A 187 -30.09 5.73 11.18
C GLU A 187 -28.58 5.73 10.86
N LEU A 188 -28.09 4.68 10.21
CA LEU A 188 -26.70 4.55 9.77
C LEU A 188 -26.55 4.99 8.31
N ALA A 189 -25.33 5.38 7.94
CA ALA A 189 -25.02 5.71 6.56
C ALA A 189 -24.89 4.43 5.71
N GLU A 190 -25.58 4.40 4.58
CA GLU A 190 -25.59 3.27 3.65
C GLU A 190 -25.55 3.77 2.20
N CYS A 191 -24.89 3.01 1.33
CA CYS A 191 -24.87 3.25 -0.11
C CYS A 191 -26.07 2.58 -0.77
N ARG A 192 -27.03 3.37 -1.24
CA ARG A 192 -28.25 2.87 -1.91
C ARG A 192 -28.66 3.74 -3.09
N CYS A 193 -29.62 3.23 -3.86
CA CYS A 193 -30.27 3.96 -4.94
C CYS A 193 -31.72 3.50 -5.06
N GLU A 194 -32.65 4.45 -5.05
CA GLU A 194 -34.09 4.18 -5.06
C GLU A 194 -34.80 5.22 -5.95
N ASP A 195 -35.85 4.78 -6.65
CA ASP A 195 -36.71 5.62 -7.51
C ASP A 195 -37.76 6.42 -6.71
N ARG A 196 -37.73 6.28 -5.37
CA ARG A 196 -38.66 6.85 -4.40
C ARG A 196 -37.90 7.53 -3.25
N GLY A 197 -38.66 8.22 -2.40
CA GLY A 197 -38.11 8.90 -1.23
C GLY A 197 -37.12 10.03 -1.59
N GLU A 198 -36.10 10.19 -0.76
CA GLU A 198 -35.12 11.27 -0.86
C GLU A 198 -34.17 11.15 -2.05
N LEU A 199 -33.97 9.94 -2.59
CA LEU A 199 -33.04 9.69 -3.69
C LEU A 199 -33.67 9.80 -5.09
N ARG A 200 -35.01 9.84 -5.17
CA ARG A 200 -35.74 10.01 -6.44
C ARG A 200 -35.22 11.15 -7.32
N PRO A 201 -34.87 12.35 -6.80
CA PRO A 201 -34.35 13.43 -7.64
C PRO A 201 -32.99 13.12 -8.29
N TYR A 202 -32.25 12.16 -7.73
CA TYR A 202 -30.92 11.72 -8.18
C TYR A 202 -30.97 10.44 -9.02
N TYR A 203 -32.15 9.83 -9.14
CA TYR A 203 -32.36 8.57 -9.84
C TYR A 203 -32.35 8.77 -11.36
N TYR A 204 -31.60 7.93 -12.06
CA TYR A 204 -31.54 7.87 -13.51
C TYR A 204 -32.18 6.58 -14.02
N ALA A 205 -33.37 6.71 -14.62
CA ALA A 205 -34.23 5.58 -14.93
C ALA A 205 -33.66 4.60 -15.98
N ALA A 206 -32.80 5.07 -16.89
CA ALA A 206 -32.28 4.20 -17.96
C ALA A 206 -31.28 3.14 -17.47
N GLU A 207 -30.60 3.39 -16.35
CA GLU A 207 -29.58 2.50 -15.77
C GLU A 207 -29.94 2.03 -14.35
N GLU A 208 -31.11 2.42 -13.84
CA GLU A 208 -31.56 2.15 -12.47
C GLU A 208 -30.53 2.55 -11.39
N SER A 209 -29.86 3.69 -11.61
CA SER A 209 -28.69 4.13 -10.83
C SER A 209 -28.82 5.59 -10.41
N CYS A 210 -28.10 5.96 -9.35
CA CYS A 210 -28.20 7.29 -8.72
C CYS A 210 -26.87 8.04 -8.82
N TYR A 211 -26.96 9.33 -9.14
CA TYR A 211 -25.80 10.18 -9.37
C TYR A 211 -25.96 11.56 -8.73
N GLU A 212 -24.84 12.13 -8.29
CA GLU A 212 -24.80 13.48 -7.73
C GLU A 212 -25.20 14.52 -8.78
N HIS A 213 -25.97 15.52 -8.38
CA HIS A 213 -26.31 16.63 -9.27
C HIS A 213 -25.07 17.46 -9.60
N TYR A 214 -25.08 18.02 -10.80
CA TYR A 214 -24.04 18.87 -11.36
C TYR A 214 -22.68 18.17 -11.58
N THR A 215 -22.67 16.85 -11.54
CA THR A 215 -21.51 16.01 -11.90
C THR A 215 -21.69 15.39 -13.29
N ILE A 216 -20.65 14.75 -13.82
CA ILE A 216 -20.76 14.02 -15.11
C ILE A 216 -21.80 12.89 -15.03
N GLY A 217 -21.93 12.21 -13.88
CA GLY A 217 -22.95 11.19 -13.66
C GLY A 217 -23.02 10.10 -14.75
N PRO A 218 -24.22 9.76 -15.28
CA PRO A 218 -24.40 8.80 -16.37
C PRO A 218 -24.26 9.42 -17.77
N CYS A 219 -23.93 10.71 -17.86
CA CYS A 219 -24.06 11.45 -19.09
C CYS A 219 -23.01 11.01 -20.12
N SER A 220 -23.48 10.43 -21.22
CA SER A 220 -22.64 9.96 -22.33
C SER A 220 -22.32 11.08 -23.33
N THR A 221 -23.18 12.10 -23.43
CA THR A 221 -22.98 13.25 -24.31
C THR A 221 -21.87 14.14 -23.74
N PRO A 222 -20.82 14.45 -24.52
CA PRO A 222 -19.73 15.27 -24.03
C PRO A 222 -20.26 16.66 -23.63
N GLY A 223 -19.91 17.11 -22.42
CA GLY A 223 -20.28 18.43 -21.92
C GLY A 223 -21.68 18.52 -21.32
N HIS A 224 -22.40 17.41 -21.21
CA HIS A 224 -23.60 17.32 -20.39
C HIS A 224 -23.22 16.93 -18.96
N ILE A 225 -23.96 17.48 -18.01
CA ILE A 225 -23.88 17.13 -16.59
C ILE A 225 -25.24 16.65 -16.12
N PHE A 226 -25.27 15.90 -15.03
CA PHE A 226 -26.48 15.34 -14.46
C PHE A 226 -27.24 16.41 -13.67
N LEU A 227 -28.40 16.84 -14.19
CA LEU A 227 -29.19 17.90 -13.59
C LEU A 227 -30.33 17.36 -12.72
N PRO A 228 -30.85 18.17 -11.79
CA PRO A 228 -32.07 17.86 -11.06
C PRO A 228 -33.22 17.48 -12.01
N GLY A 229 -33.92 16.41 -11.66
CA GLY A 229 -34.97 15.82 -12.50
C GLY A 229 -34.50 14.64 -13.35
N GLY A 230 -33.33 14.07 -13.07
CA GLY A 230 -32.89 12.80 -13.66
C GLY A 230 -32.51 12.90 -15.14
N ARG A 231 -32.01 14.05 -15.60
CA ARG A 231 -31.66 14.29 -17.00
C ARG A 231 -30.23 14.77 -17.19
N CYS A 232 -29.65 14.42 -18.33
CA CYS A 232 -28.35 14.89 -18.77
C CYS A 232 -28.50 16.04 -19.76
N ASP A 233 -28.12 17.24 -19.36
CA ASP A 233 -28.29 18.45 -20.17
C ASP A 233 -27.23 19.48 -19.80
N CYS A 234 -27.07 20.51 -20.63
CA CYS A 234 -26.19 21.64 -20.39
C CYS A 234 -26.87 22.96 -20.75
N GLN A 235 -27.17 23.77 -19.73
CA GLN A 235 -27.94 24.99 -19.88
C GLN A 235 -27.04 26.23 -19.71
N ARG A 236 -27.22 27.23 -20.59
CA ARG A 236 -26.34 28.42 -20.66
C ARG A 236 -26.34 29.31 -19.40
N HIS A 237 -27.36 29.19 -18.56
CA HIS A 237 -27.49 29.96 -17.33
C HIS A 237 -26.83 29.27 -16.13
N LEU A 238 -26.39 28.01 -16.27
CA LEU A 238 -25.71 27.30 -15.20
C LEU A 238 -24.30 27.87 -14.97
N PRO A 239 -23.84 27.94 -13.72
CA PRO A 239 -22.45 28.29 -13.42
C PRO A 239 -21.43 27.37 -14.09
N HIS A 240 -21.82 26.11 -14.35
CA HIS A 240 -21.03 25.08 -15.01
C HIS A 240 -20.75 25.36 -16.50
N TYR A 241 -21.51 26.25 -17.13
CA TYR A 241 -21.46 26.46 -18.57
C TYR A 241 -20.20 27.24 -19.00
N HIS A 242 -19.39 26.62 -19.85
CA HIS A 242 -18.23 27.23 -20.48
C HIS A 242 -18.56 27.70 -21.89
N ALA A 243 -18.70 29.02 -22.07
CA ALA A 243 -19.15 29.62 -23.32
C ALA A 243 -18.29 29.30 -24.56
N PRO A 244 -16.95 29.27 -24.49
CA PRO A 244 -16.11 28.93 -25.64
C PRO A 244 -16.33 27.52 -26.18
N HIS A 245 -16.58 26.55 -25.29
CA HIS A 245 -16.78 25.15 -25.69
C HIS A 245 -18.26 24.79 -25.90
N GLN A 246 -19.18 25.65 -25.43
CA GLN A 246 -20.62 25.36 -25.38
C GLN A 246 -20.95 24.08 -24.61
N MET A 247 -20.18 23.82 -23.55
CA MET A 247 -20.23 22.61 -22.73
C MET A 247 -20.27 22.96 -21.25
N CYS A 248 -20.81 22.07 -20.43
CA CYS A 248 -20.87 22.21 -18.98
C CYS A 248 -19.80 21.33 -18.34
N TYR A 249 -19.14 21.85 -17.32
CA TYR A 249 -18.10 21.16 -16.57
C TYR A 249 -18.41 21.18 -15.07
N GLU A 250 -18.11 20.07 -14.41
CA GLU A 250 -18.19 19.94 -12.96
C GLU A 250 -17.24 20.94 -12.29
N LEU A 251 -17.72 21.64 -11.27
CA LEU A 251 -16.90 22.60 -10.53
C LEU A 251 -15.85 21.86 -9.70
N ASP A 252 -14.76 22.56 -9.39
CA ASP A 252 -13.62 22.04 -8.63
C ASP A 252 -12.90 20.86 -9.32
N THR A 253 -13.13 20.70 -10.63
CA THR A 253 -12.43 19.75 -11.50
C THR A 253 -11.52 20.48 -12.49
N PRO A 254 -10.57 19.77 -13.14
CA PRO A 254 -9.77 20.38 -14.21
C PRO A 254 -10.64 20.96 -15.34
N GLY A 255 -11.79 20.35 -15.64
CA GLY A 255 -12.75 20.86 -16.62
C GLY A 255 -12.11 21.21 -17.97
N PRO A 256 -12.41 22.39 -18.55
CA PRO A 256 -11.80 22.88 -19.79
C PRO A 256 -10.43 23.56 -19.57
N CYS A 257 -9.95 23.58 -18.32
CA CYS A 257 -8.85 24.46 -17.94
C CYS A 257 -7.47 23.89 -18.28
N PRO A 258 -6.49 24.77 -18.53
CA PRO A 258 -5.12 24.35 -18.76
C PRO A 258 -4.48 23.74 -17.50
N PRO A 259 -3.31 23.07 -17.62
CA PRO A 259 -2.60 22.52 -16.48
C PRO A 259 -2.42 23.52 -15.33
N GLY A 260 -2.51 23.02 -14.09
CA GLY A 260 -2.41 23.82 -12.87
C GLY A 260 -3.65 24.63 -12.50
N HIS A 261 -4.66 24.69 -13.38
CA HIS A 261 -5.92 25.37 -13.12
C HIS A 261 -7.03 24.38 -12.69
N VAL A 262 -8.09 24.94 -12.12
CA VAL A 262 -9.34 24.27 -11.76
C VAL A 262 -10.51 25.16 -12.20
N PHE A 263 -11.59 24.54 -12.65
CA PHE A 263 -12.80 25.25 -13.05
C PHE A 263 -13.68 25.49 -11.83
N ARG A 264 -13.73 26.73 -11.32
CA ARG A 264 -14.49 27.07 -10.12
C ARG A 264 -15.13 28.45 -10.24
N ILE A 265 -16.11 28.74 -9.39
CA ILE A 265 -16.74 30.06 -9.33
C ILE A 265 -15.78 30.99 -8.56
N PRO A 266 -15.45 32.20 -9.07
CA PRO A 266 -14.63 33.15 -8.32
C PRO A 266 -15.30 33.58 -7.01
N ASP A 267 -14.53 33.59 -5.92
CA ASP A 267 -14.99 34.03 -4.59
C ASP A 267 -15.24 35.54 -4.55
N ASP A 268 -14.44 36.31 -5.32
CA ASP A 268 -14.54 37.76 -5.45
C ASP A 268 -15.61 38.15 -6.47
N VAL A 269 -16.88 37.99 -6.08
CA VAL A 269 -17.95 38.80 -6.66
C VAL A 269 -17.90 40.15 -5.95
N ASP A 270 -16.92 40.96 -6.34
CA ASP A 270 -16.79 42.34 -5.90
C ASP A 270 -18.13 43.04 -6.10
N ALA A 271 -18.80 43.39 -4.99
CA ALA A 271 -20.02 44.19 -4.97
C ALA A 271 -19.77 45.66 -5.37
N SER A 272 -18.67 45.93 -6.09
CA SER A 272 -18.06 47.25 -6.25
C SER A 272 -17.81 47.67 -7.71
N GLN A 273 -18.22 46.89 -8.71
CA GLN A 273 -18.21 47.34 -10.12
C GLN A 273 -19.60 47.38 -10.76
N GLU A 274 -20.12 48.62 -10.80
CA GLU A 274 -21.13 49.19 -11.71
C GLU A 274 -22.57 48.60 -11.71
N PRO A 275 -23.58 49.37 -11.24
CA PRO A 275 -24.99 48.98 -11.17
C PRO A 275 -25.75 48.92 -12.52
N ASN A 276 -25.07 48.87 -13.67
CA ASN A 276 -25.72 49.12 -14.97
C ASN A 276 -25.57 48.00 -16.01
N ALA A 277 -25.66 46.74 -15.57
CA ALA A 277 -26.03 45.63 -16.43
C ALA A 277 -27.19 44.86 -15.80
N LEU A 278 -28.40 45.19 -16.24
CA LEU A 278 -29.66 44.56 -15.89
C LEU A 278 -29.73 43.11 -16.42
N SER A 279 -28.90 42.20 -15.91
CA SER A 279 -28.93 40.81 -16.33
C SER A 279 -28.65 39.83 -15.18
N ASN A 280 -29.72 39.14 -14.79
CA ASN A 280 -29.89 37.96 -13.93
C ASN A 280 -28.90 36.79 -14.15
N PHE A 281 -27.59 37.02 -14.26
CA PHE A 281 -26.60 35.95 -14.45
C PHE A 281 -25.88 35.66 -13.15
N SER A 282 -26.17 34.49 -12.57
CA SER A 282 -25.35 33.87 -11.53
C SER A 282 -23.87 33.84 -11.96
N PRO A 283 -22.92 34.01 -11.02
CA PRO A 283 -21.50 34.01 -11.35
C PRO A 283 -21.13 32.68 -12.02
N ARG A 284 -20.44 32.77 -13.17
CA ARG A 284 -20.03 31.61 -13.96
C ARG A 284 -18.68 31.09 -13.51
N GLY A 285 -18.47 29.78 -13.67
CA GLY A 285 -17.19 29.14 -13.48
C GLY A 285 -16.13 29.72 -14.41
N LYS A 286 -14.94 29.95 -13.86
CA LYS A 286 -13.74 30.38 -14.59
C LYS A 286 -12.58 29.47 -14.22
N CYS A 287 -11.59 29.41 -15.10
CA CYS A 287 -10.35 28.72 -14.80
C CYS A 287 -9.51 29.57 -13.85
N LEU A 288 -9.30 29.07 -12.64
CA LEU A 288 -8.49 29.71 -11.61
C LEU A 288 -7.33 28.78 -11.23
N CYS A 289 -6.21 29.33 -10.76
CA CYS A 289 -5.12 28.50 -10.25
C CYS A 289 -5.63 27.63 -9.08
N LYS A 290 -5.16 26.39 -9.03
CA LYS A 290 -5.35 25.53 -7.86
C LYS A 290 -4.73 26.17 -6.62
N GLU A 291 -5.21 25.76 -5.45
CA GLU A 291 -4.60 26.18 -4.19
C GLU A 291 -3.11 25.81 -4.12
N GLY A 292 -2.26 26.75 -3.72
CA GLY A 292 -0.80 26.60 -3.71
C GLY A 292 -0.13 26.67 -5.10
N TYR A 293 -0.88 27.00 -6.15
CA TYR A 293 -0.35 27.28 -7.47
C TYR A 293 -0.39 28.77 -7.75
N VAL A 294 0.59 29.25 -8.50
CA VAL A 294 0.72 30.65 -8.91
C VAL A 294 0.74 30.75 -10.44
N PRO A 295 0.13 31.80 -11.00
CA PRO A 295 0.18 32.04 -12.43
C PRO A 295 1.60 32.43 -12.85
N TRP A 296 2.00 32.01 -14.05
CA TRP A 296 3.26 32.38 -14.69
C TRP A 296 3.03 33.12 -16.00
N ASN A 297 4.10 33.69 -16.58
CA ASN A 297 4.04 34.55 -17.77
C ASN A 297 3.49 33.87 -19.03
N ASP A 298 3.46 32.54 -19.07
CA ASP A 298 2.91 31.73 -20.16
C ASP A 298 1.39 31.48 -20.03
N GLY A 299 0.76 31.99 -18.97
CA GLY A 299 -0.65 31.79 -18.69
C GLY A 299 -0.97 30.42 -18.07
N LEU A 300 0.03 29.64 -17.66
CA LEU A 300 -0.14 28.41 -16.90
C LEU A 300 0.03 28.67 -15.40
N CYS A 301 -0.51 27.79 -14.56
CA CYS A 301 -0.26 27.85 -13.12
C CYS A 301 0.70 26.73 -12.73
N TYR A 302 1.65 27.07 -11.86
CA TYR A 302 2.65 26.13 -11.34
C TYR A 302 2.62 26.09 -9.83
N ARG A 303 2.88 24.92 -9.26
CA ARG A 303 2.91 24.74 -7.82
C ARG A 303 4.14 25.41 -7.22
N LEU A 304 3.96 26.15 -6.13
CA LEU A 304 5.07 26.74 -5.39
C LEU A 304 6.05 25.66 -4.89
N TYR A 305 7.32 26.05 -4.80
CA TYR A 305 8.47 25.24 -4.37
C TYR A 305 8.72 23.98 -5.19
N THR A 306 8.16 23.92 -6.41
CA THR A 306 8.49 22.91 -7.41
C THR A 306 9.36 23.55 -8.49
N ARG A 307 9.95 22.72 -9.36
CA ARG A 307 10.70 23.23 -10.52
C ARG A 307 9.84 24.10 -11.43
N GLY A 308 8.61 23.68 -11.72
CA GLY A 308 7.72 24.39 -12.65
C GLY A 308 8.42 24.81 -13.95
N PRO A 309 8.40 26.11 -14.32
CA PRO A 309 9.06 26.65 -15.51
C PRO A 309 10.54 27.04 -15.28
N CYS A 310 11.07 26.90 -14.06
CA CYS A 310 12.44 27.28 -13.70
C CYS A 310 13.49 26.31 -14.26
N ALA A 311 14.76 26.73 -14.25
CA ALA A 311 15.86 25.91 -14.73
C ALA A 311 16.13 24.69 -13.82
N ALA A 312 17.05 23.82 -14.25
CA ALA A 312 17.47 22.69 -13.42
C ALA A 312 18.10 23.19 -12.10
N ASN A 313 17.76 22.56 -10.97
CA ASN A 313 18.13 22.97 -9.62
C ASN A 313 17.58 24.34 -9.19
N GLU A 314 16.53 24.84 -9.82
CA GLU A 314 15.78 26.00 -9.36
C GLU A 314 14.35 25.60 -8.99
N PHE A 315 13.73 26.38 -8.12
CA PHE A 315 12.33 26.23 -7.79
C PHE A 315 11.61 27.57 -7.69
N LEU A 316 10.31 27.52 -7.92
CA LEU A 316 9.42 28.67 -7.95
C LEU A 316 9.03 29.10 -6.53
N VAL A 317 9.30 30.33 -6.12
CA VAL A 317 8.94 30.83 -4.77
C VAL A 317 7.72 31.72 -4.79
N ASN A 318 7.57 32.47 -5.87
CA ASN A 318 6.45 33.35 -6.13
C ASN A 318 6.10 33.26 -7.62
N GLY A 319 4.94 33.76 -8.05
CA GLY A 319 4.47 33.70 -9.44
C GLY A 319 5.40 34.32 -10.50
N THR A 320 6.50 34.93 -10.09
CA THR A 320 7.48 35.57 -10.99
C THR A 320 8.94 35.22 -10.68
N THR A 321 9.24 34.55 -9.56
CA THR A 321 10.62 34.40 -9.08
C THR A 321 11.03 32.94 -8.95
N CYS A 322 12.09 32.59 -9.68
CA CYS A 322 12.82 31.34 -9.55
C CYS A 322 14.07 31.58 -8.68
N ILE A 323 14.29 30.72 -7.69
CA ILE A 323 15.51 30.73 -6.88
C ILE A 323 16.27 29.43 -7.09
N SER A 324 17.59 29.50 -6.97
CA SER A 324 18.41 28.29 -6.93
C SER A 324 18.13 27.52 -5.66
N ASN A 325 18.10 26.18 -5.79
CA ASN A 325 17.94 25.30 -4.66
C ASN A 325 19.24 25.29 -3.84
N PHE A 326 19.30 26.20 -2.87
CA PHE A 326 20.38 26.28 -1.89
C PHE A 326 20.26 25.21 -0.81
N CYS A 327 19.13 24.49 -0.73
CA CYS A 327 19.03 23.31 0.11
C CYS A 327 19.85 22.18 -0.52
N GLY A 328 20.94 21.80 0.15
CA GLY A 328 21.75 20.65 -0.25
C GLY A 328 20.94 19.34 -0.31
N LYS A 329 21.55 18.29 -0.85
CA LYS A 329 20.91 16.95 -0.94
C LYS A 329 20.34 16.51 0.42
N ASN A 330 19.16 15.90 0.40
CA ASN A 330 18.42 15.43 1.57
C ASN A 330 17.93 16.51 2.55
N ARG A 331 17.78 17.76 2.08
CA ARG A 331 17.19 18.85 2.85
C ARG A 331 15.97 19.43 2.11
N LEU A 332 15.01 19.93 2.87
CA LEU A 332 13.81 20.59 2.37
C LEU A 332 13.73 22.01 2.91
N TYR A 333 13.19 22.90 2.09
CA TYR A 333 13.03 24.32 2.37
C TYR A 333 11.76 24.56 3.19
N PHE A 334 11.85 25.34 4.27
CA PHE A 334 10.71 25.79 5.07
C PHE A 334 10.50 27.29 4.85
N PRO A 335 9.47 27.69 4.09
CA PRO A 335 9.25 29.09 3.73
C PRO A 335 9.02 30.02 4.92
N ALA A 336 8.42 29.52 6.00
CA ALA A 336 8.12 30.31 7.20
C ALA A 336 9.38 30.78 7.95
N GLU A 337 10.47 30.02 7.85
CA GLU A 337 11.73 30.29 8.57
C GLU A 337 12.89 30.62 7.63
N ASP A 338 12.65 30.58 6.32
CA ASP A 338 13.65 30.74 5.27
C ASP A 338 14.90 29.84 5.46
N SER A 339 14.68 28.59 5.91
CA SER A 339 15.77 27.67 6.30
C SER A 339 15.58 26.25 5.75
N CYS A 340 16.68 25.50 5.64
CA CYS A 340 16.73 24.16 5.06
C CYS A 340 17.00 23.09 6.13
N TYR A 341 16.04 22.19 6.33
CA TYR A 341 16.13 21.12 7.33
C TYR A 341 16.30 19.76 6.70
N ARG A 342 17.00 18.86 7.40
CA ARG A 342 17.26 17.50 6.91
C ARG A 342 16.00 16.65 6.99
N ILE A 343 15.71 15.91 5.93
CA ILE A 343 14.59 14.95 5.90
C ILE A 343 14.76 13.92 7.02
N GLY A 344 13.70 13.66 7.78
CA GLY A 344 13.69 12.76 8.93
C GLY A 344 14.26 13.34 10.22
N SER A 345 14.79 14.57 10.20
CA SER A 345 15.11 15.30 11.44
C SER A 345 13.87 16.00 12.00
N GLN A 346 13.87 16.34 13.29
CA GLN A 346 12.78 17.13 13.89
C GLN A 346 12.66 18.50 13.21
N GLY A 347 13.78 19.20 12.98
CA GLY A 347 13.77 20.53 12.35
C GLY A 347 12.84 21.50 13.11
N PRO A 348 11.98 22.27 12.40
CA PRO A 348 11.03 23.20 13.00
C PRO A 348 9.73 22.53 13.46
N CYS A 349 9.66 21.20 13.36
CA CYS A 349 8.45 20.45 13.67
C CYS A 349 8.29 20.21 15.17
N SER A 350 7.04 19.99 15.58
CA SER A 350 6.70 19.69 16.98
C SER A 350 7.37 18.40 17.46
N LEU A 351 7.45 18.22 18.78
CA LEU A 351 7.96 16.98 19.37
C LEU A 351 7.17 15.77 18.81
N HIS A 352 7.88 14.71 18.37
CA HIS A 352 7.36 13.52 17.66
C HIS A 352 6.97 13.72 16.19
N GLN A 353 7.27 14.88 15.62
CA GLN A 353 7.20 15.11 14.18
C GLN A 353 8.61 15.23 13.59
N VAL A 354 8.70 14.89 12.30
CA VAL A 354 9.91 14.97 11.50
C VAL A 354 9.61 15.66 10.17
N VAL A 355 10.64 16.26 9.60
CA VAL A 355 10.61 16.86 8.28
C VAL A 355 10.40 15.77 7.22
N VAL A 356 9.34 15.92 6.44
CA VAL A 356 8.95 15.03 5.35
C VAL A 356 8.70 15.83 4.07
N PHE A 357 8.64 15.13 2.93
CA PHE A 357 8.24 15.74 1.67
C PHE A 357 6.79 16.21 1.72
N ASP A 358 6.50 17.27 0.97
CA ASP A 358 5.13 17.68 0.69
C ASP A 358 4.41 16.61 -0.16
N PHE A 359 3.60 15.78 0.51
CA PHE A 359 2.80 14.72 -0.13
C PHE A 359 1.60 15.24 -0.93
N THR A 360 1.26 16.52 -0.83
CA THR A 360 0.18 17.11 -1.64
C THR A 360 0.65 17.43 -3.05
N ALA A 361 1.97 17.55 -3.26
CA ALA A 361 2.57 17.61 -4.58
C ALA A 361 2.60 16.21 -5.21
N ARG A 362 2.11 16.08 -6.44
CA ARG A 362 2.16 14.80 -7.18
C ARG A 362 3.40 14.79 -8.06
N PRO A 363 4.43 13.97 -7.77
CA PRO A 363 5.71 14.03 -8.49
C PRO A 363 5.60 13.81 -10.00
N SER A 364 4.61 13.03 -10.43
CA SER A 364 4.35 12.73 -11.84
C SER A 364 3.73 13.89 -12.63
N LEU A 365 3.08 14.83 -11.96
CA LEU A 365 2.37 15.94 -12.61
C LEU A 365 3.02 17.28 -12.29
N ASP A 366 3.35 17.51 -11.03
CA ASP A 366 3.78 18.81 -10.51
C ASP A 366 5.31 18.87 -10.36
N GLY A 367 5.97 17.72 -10.43
CA GLY A 367 7.38 17.56 -10.14
C GLY A 367 7.67 17.39 -8.65
N ILE A 368 8.95 17.28 -8.32
CA ILE A 368 9.40 17.13 -6.93
C ILE A 368 9.22 18.48 -6.23
N SER A 369 8.49 18.47 -5.12
CA SER A 369 8.39 19.62 -4.23
C SER A 369 9.61 19.67 -3.30
N TYR A 370 10.26 20.84 -3.26
CA TYR A 370 11.33 21.15 -2.34
C TYR A 370 10.81 21.75 -1.03
N ASN A 371 9.49 21.96 -0.90
CA ASN A 371 8.85 22.39 0.34
C ASN A 371 8.89 21.27 1.39
N GLY A 372 9.33 21.61 2.59
CA GLY A 372 9.32 20.73 3.75
C GLY A 372 8.02 20.85 4.51
N MET A 373 7.45 19.71 4.90
CA MET A 373 6.30 19.65 5.79
C MET A 373 6.64 18.85 7.05
N CYS A 374 5.86 19.07 8.11
CA CYS A 374 5.98 18.30 9.34
C CYS A 374 5.04 17.10 9.30
N GLY A 375 5.60 15.89 9.41
CA GLY A 375 4.86 14.63 9.46
C GLY A 375 5.25 13.81 10.68
N CYS A 376 4.50 12.77 11.02
CA CYS A 376 4.78 11.96 12.21
C CYS A 376 6.04 11.10 12.06
N ALA A 377 6.83 11.01 13.14
CA ALA A 377 8.00 10.16 13.23
C ALA A 377 7.60 8.67 13.38
N GLY A 378 7.20 8.00 12.29
CA GLY A 378 6.79 6.59 12.34
C GLY A 378 6.24 6.04 11.02
N VAL A 379 5.82 4.77 11.02
CA VAL A 379 5.11 4.16 9.89
C VAL A 379 3.75 4.84 9.76
N ILE A 380 3.56 5.61 8.68
CA ILE A 380 2.31 6.29 8.35
C ILE A 380 1.24 5.23 8.09
N THR A 381 0.31 5.02 9.03
CA THR A 381 -0.81 4.09 8.87
C THR A 381 -2.05 4.75 8.29
N ASN A 382 -2.13 6.10 8.28
CA ASN A 382 -3.24 6.86 7.73
C ASN A 382 -2.77 8.17 7.06
N LEU A 383 -3.52 8.61 6.05
CA LEU A 383 -3.25 9.84 5.27
C LEU A 383 -3.50 11.13 6.08
N ASP A 384 -4.09 11.03 7.27
CA ASP A 384 -4.60 12.17 8.04
C ASP A 384 -3.57 12.85 8.96
N GLN A 385 -2.27 12.50 8.85
CA GLN A 385 -1.10 13.18 9.47
C GLN A 385 -1.19 13.52 10.98
N GLN A 386 -2.14 12.96 11.72
CA GLN A 386 -2.31 13.20 13.15
C GLN A 386 -1.42 12.25 13.95
N CYS A 387 -0.47 12.82 14.68
CA CYS A 387 0.44 12.06 15.52
C CYS A 387 -0.26 11.75 16.85
N SER A 388 -0.69 10.50 17.03
CA SER A 388 -1.07 10.02 18.35
C SER A 388 0.20 9.95 19.21
N ALA A 389 0.29 10.82 20.22
CA ALA A 389 1.33 10.77 21.24
C ALA A 389 1.19 9.49 22.06
N SER A 390 1.76 8.38 21.59
CA SER A 390 2.00 7.23 22.45
C SER A 390 3.17 7.59 23.35
N SER A 391 2.87 7.83 24.63
CA SER A 391 3.80 8.10 25.72
C SER A 391 4.65 6.86 26.05
N ASP A 392 5.44 6.38 25.10
CA ASP A 392 6.40 5.32 25.35
C ASP A 392 7.77 5.93 25.59
N GLN A 393 8.22 5.75 26.84
CA GLN A 393 9.52 6.09 27.42
C GLN A 393 10.68 6.20 26.43
N GLU A 394 11.57 7.17 26.69
CA GLU A 394 12.90 7.38 26.09
C GLU A 394 13.62 6.07 25.74
N LYS A 395 13.32 5.51 24.57
CA LYS A 395 14.12 4.44 23.97
C LYS A 395 15.27 5.11 23.25
N SER A 396 16.49 4.62 23.48
CA SER A 396 17.66 5.15 22.79
C SER A 396 17.41 5.15 21.28
N ILE A 397 17.94 6.16 20.57
CA ILE A 397 17.73 6.40 19.12
C ILE A 397 17.98 5.12 18.28
N CYS A 398 18.76 4.18 18.82
CA CYS A 398 19.14 2.94 18.17
C CYS A 398 18.16 1.78 18.38
N GLU A 399 17.38 1.77 19.46
CA GLU A 399 16.26 0.81 19.64
C GLU A 399 15.03 1.19 18.80
N SER A 400 14.93 2.48 18.46
CA SER A 400 13.83 3.02 17.64
C SER A 400 14.01 2.77 16.14
N THR A 401 15.22 2.39 15.70
CA THR A 401 15.53 2.10 14.29
C THR A 401 15.50 0.59 14.03
N PRO A 402 14.51 0.06 13.28
CA PRO A 402 14.42 -1.38 13.00
C PRO A 402 15.69 -1.91 12.33
N GLY A 403 16.27 -2.97 12.87
CA GLY A 403 17.47 -3.60 12.32
C GLY A 403 18.80 -3.01 12.80
N MET A 404 18.80 -2.16 13.82
CA MET A 404 20.00 -1.66 14.50
C MET A 404 20.09 -2.23 15.92
N VAL A 405 21.32 -2.41 16.43
CA VAL A 405 21.60 -2.88 17.78
C VAL A 405 22.75 -2.10 18.38
N GLU A 406 22.68 -1.78 19.67
CA GLU A 406 23.75 -1.12 20.40
C GLU A 406 24.73 -2.17 20.96
N MET A 407 26.02 -2.04 20.63
CA MET A 407 27.08 -2.92 21.12
C MET A 407 28.31 -2.07 21.43
N SER A 408 28.79 -2.11 22.68
CA SER A 408 29.92 -1.29 23.17
C SER A 408 29.71 0.24 23.03
N GLY A 409 28.47 0.73 23.20
CA GLY A 409 28.16 2.17 23.16
C GLY A 409 28.09 2.79 21.75
N GLN A 410 28.12 1.97 20.69
CA GLN A 410 27.90 2.38 19.30
C GLN A 410 26.80 1.53 18.64
N CYS A 411 26.11 2.13 17.68
CA CYS A 411 24.97 1.50 17.01
C CYS A 411 25.37 0.87 15.69
N HIS A 412 25.11 -0.43 15.57
CA HIS A 412 25.50 -1.25 14.43
C HIS A 412 24.30 -1.92 13.79
N LYS A 413 24.31 -2.05 12.47
CA LYS A 413 23.24 -2.72 11.72
C LYS A 413 23.33 -4.24 11.87
N LEU A 414 22.22 -4.90 12.18
CA LEU A 414 22.11 -6.36 12.20
C LEU A 414 22.44 -6.93 10.82
N TYR A 415 23.02 -8.14 10.81
CA TYR A 415 23.52 -8.85 9.62
C TYR A 415 24.63 -8.12 8.87
N THR A 416 25.31 -7.19 9.51
CA THR A 416 26.55 -6.59 9.01
C THR A 416 27.74 -7.03 9.87
N ARG A 417 28.97 -6.78 9.40
CA ARG A 417 30.18 -7.13 10.17
C ARG A 417 30.19 -6.44 11.54
N GLY A 418 29.78 -5.16 11.61
CA GLY A 418 29.82 -4.40 12.86
C GLY A 418 31.19 -4.51 13.57
N PRO A 419 31.21 -4.69 14.90
CA PRO A 419 32.42 -4.93 15.69
C PRO A 419 32.91 -6.40 15.63
N CYS A 420 32.32 -7.26 14.82
CA CYS A 420 32.69 -8.68 14.71
C CYS A 420 33.92 -8.93 13.81
N GLY A 421 34.55 -10.09 13.99
CA GLY A 421 35.75 -10.51 13.24
C GLY A 421 35.50 -10.79 11.75
N ALA A 422 36.58 -11.10 11.02
CA ALA A 422 36.50 -11.43 9.60
C ALA A 422 35.66 -12.71 9.36
N GLY A 423 34.76 -12.67 8.39
CA GLY A 423 33.84 -13.78 8.09
C GLY A 423 32.62 -13.87 9.03
N GLN A 424 32.46 -12.93 9.97
CA GLN A 424 31.32 -12.86 10.90
C GLN A 424 30.35 -11.72 10.57
N TRP A 425 29.16 -11.81 11.16
CA TRP A 425 28.14 -10.76 11.19
C TRP A 425 27.35 -10.76 12.50
N LEU A 426 26.67 -9.66 12.80
CA LEU A 426 25.82 -9.51 13.98
C LEU A 426 24.46 -10.18 13.78
N GLU A 427 24.11 -11.14 14.64
CA GLU A 427 22.80 -11.79 14.67
C GLU A 427 22.07 -11.45 15.98
N PRO A 428 20.75 -11.13 15.94
CA PRO A 428 19.99 -10.82 17.14
C PRO A 428 19.81 -12.06 18.04
N LEU A 429 19.98 -11.88 19.36
CA LEU A 429 19.73 -12.95 20.32
C LEU A 429 18.22 -13.16 20.51
N LYS A 430 17.74 -14.41 20.47
CA LYS A 430 16.35 -14.71 20.85
C LYS A 430 16.27 -14.81 22.38
N THR A 431 15.69 -13.82 23.06
CA THR A 431 15.38 -13.90 24.49
C THR A 431 14.20 -14.85 24.71
N GLN A 432 14.38 -15.86 25.57
CA GLN A 432 13.27 -16.66 26.09
C GLN A 432 12.60 -15.88 27.23
N PRO A 433 11.25 -15.81 27.29
CA PRO A 433 10.56 -15.16 28.40
C PRO A 433 10.59 -16.07 29.63
N ASN A 434 11.39 -15.73 30.64
CA ASN A 434 11.29 -16.34 31.96
C ASN A 434 10.22 -15.59 32.76
N ASN A 435 9.18 -16.32 33.17
CA ASN A 435 8.10 -15.99 34.09
C ASN A 435 7.59 -14.53 34.18
N GLY A 436 6.36 -14.32 33.72
CA GLY A 436 5.48 -13.26 34.26
C GLY A 436 5.45 -11.90 33.57
N SER A 437 6.02 -11.75 32.37
CA SER A 437 5.92 -10.51 31.58
C SER A 437 5.63 -10.79 30.10
N THR A 438 4.85 -9.88 29.51
CA THR A 438 4.29 -9.87 28.14
C THR A 438 5.28 -10.27 27.04
N PRO A 439 4.85 -11.03 26.00
CA PRO A 439 5.67 -11.26 24.81
C PRO A 439 5.53 -10.05 23.88
N HIS A 440 6.11 -8.92 24.29
CA HIS A 440 6.55 -7.93 23.32
C HIS A 440 7.77 -8.54 22.64
N VAL A 441 7.77 -8.65 21.31
CA VAL A 441 9.02 -8.84 20.57
C VAL A 441 9.77 -7.52 20.69
N SER A 442 10.39 -7.30 21.84
CA SER A 442 11.51 -6.39 21.97
C SER A 442 12.60 -6.98 21.08
N TYR A 443 12.91 -6.28 19.99
CA TYR A 443 14.12 -6.56 19.24
C TYR A 443 15.26 -6.56 20.25
N ALA A 444 15.96 -7.68 20.33
CA ALA A 444 16.93 -7.91 21.36
C ALA A 444 17.92 -6.76 21.40
N SER A 445 17.97 -6.07 22.52
CA SER A 445 18.98 -5.05 22.84
C SER A 445 20.39 -5.64 22.95
N ARG A 446 20.58 -6.89 22.50
CA ARG A 446 21.82 -7.65 22.51
C ARG A 446 21.92 -8.52 21.27
N ALA A 447 23.03 -8.41 20.54
CA ALA A 447 23.38 -9.25 19.40
C ALA A 447 24.65 -10.05 19.70
N LYS A 448 24.84 -11.16 18.98
CA LYS A 448 26.07 -11.95 19.02
C LYS A 448 26.72 -12.00 17.64
N CYS A 449 28.05 -12.12 17.61
CA CYS A 449 28.79 -12.36 16.39
C CYS A 449 28.68 -13.83 15.99
N VAL A 450 28.22 -14.11 14.77
CA VAL A 450 28.14 -15.47 14.21
C VAL A 450 28.79 -15.53 12.83
N CYS A 451 29.24 -16.71 12.41
CA CYS A 451 29.78 -16.88 11.06
C CYS A 451 28.69 -16.63 10.01
N ARG A 452 29.08 -16.00 8.89
CA ARG A 452 28.17 -15.79 7.75
C ARG A 452 27.74 -17.13 7.16
N PRO A 453 26.54 -17.23 6.57
CA PRO A 453 26.10 -18.41 5.85
C PRO A 453 27.16 -18.84 4.81
N GLY A 454 27.59 -20.11 4.86
CA GLY A 454 28.64 -20.66 4.00
C GLY A 454 30.07 -20.55 4.57
N TYR A 455 30.29 -19.85 5.67
CA TYR A 455 31.56 -19.84 6.40
C TYR A 455 31.49 -20.77 7.61
N THR A 456 32.51 -21.60 7.80
CA THR A 456 32.59 -22.53 8.93
C THR A 456 33.49 -21.96 10.03
N PRO A 457 33.21 -22.25 11.31
CA PRO A 457 34.15 -21.91 12.39
C PRO A 457 35.47 -22.66 12.16
N ALA A 458 36.60 -21.97 12.21
CA ALA A 458 37.90 -22.64 12.22
C ALA A 458 38.16 -23.17 13.63
N GLU A 459 38.41 -24.47 13.77
CA GLU A 459 38.87 -25.06 15.03
C GLU A 459 40.32 -24.68 15.28
N THR A 460 40.56 -23.94 16.36
CA THR A 460 41.86 -23.88 17.04
C THR A 460 41.61 -24.20 18.50
N ASP A 461 42.34 -25.18 19.02
CA ASP A 461 42.44 -25.43 20.45
C ASP A 461 42.97 -24.18 21.15
N HIS A 462 42.27 -23.80 22.22
CA HIS A 462 42.49 -22.67 23.13
C HIS A 462 41.68 -21.39 22.81
N GLY A 463 40.86 -21.04 23.81
CA GLY A 463 39.79 -20.06 23.74
C GLY A 463 40.22 -18.65 23.38
N GLY A 464 39.38 -17.99 22.59
CA GLY A 464 39.31 -16.53 22.57
C GLY A 464 39.56 -15.83 21.24
N THR A 465 39.19 -16.38 20.08
CA THR A 465 38.77 -15.61 18.88
C THR A 465 38.27 -16.56 17.80
N HIS A 466 36.97 -16.57 17.52
CA HIS A 466 36.41 -17.42 16.46
C HIS A 466 36.72 -16.79 15.09
N ASN A 467 37.74 -17.27 14.38
CA ASN A 467 37.92 -16.92 12.97
C ASN A 467 37.01 -17.82 12.11
N CYS A 468 36.24 -17.23 11.19
CA CYS A 468 35.38 -18.00 10.27
C CYS A 468 36.10 -18.19 8.93
N SER A 469 36.28 -19.43 8.50
CA SER A 469 36.94 -19.77 7.24
C SER A 469 35.97 -19.69 6.05
N ALA A 470 36.43 -19.07 4.96
CA ALA A 470 35.67 -19.03 3.71
C ALA A 470 35.53 -20.44 3.11
N PRO A 471 34.45 -20.72 2.35
CA PRO A 471 34.23 -22.03 1.74
C PRO A 471 35.36 -22.43 0.77
N SER A 472 36.06 -21.47 0.16
CA SER A 472 37.26 -21.71 -0.66
C SER A 472 38.42 -22.31 0.13
N VAL A 473 38.56 -21.99 1.42
CA VAL A 473 39.61 -22.53 2.29
C VAL A 473 39.29 -23.97 2.67
N SER A 474 38.03 -24.28 2.95
CA SER A 474 37.58 -25.67 3.19
C SER A 474 37.75 -26.53 1.93
N LEU A 475 37.45 -25.99 0.75
CA LEU A 475 37.70 -26.63 -0.54
C LEU A 475 39.19 -26.86 -0.80
N ALA A 476 40.04 -25.87 -0.52
CA ALA A 476 41.48 -26.02 -0.65
C ALA A 476 42.03 -27.11 0.31
N ARG A 477 41.51 -27.18 1.54
CA ARG A 477 41.88 -28.22 2.52
C ARG A 477 41.44 -29.61 2.05
N TYR A 478 40.21 -29.73 1.54
CA TYR A 478 39.69 -30.98 0.95
C TYR A 478 40.55 -31.44 -0.24
N LEU A 479 40.85 -30.56 -1.18
CA LEU A 479 41.68 -30.88 -2.35
C LEU A 479 43.13 -31.23 -1.96
N THR A 480 43.65 -30.65 -0.88
CA THR A 480 44.98 -30.99 -0.36
C THR A 480 44.98 -32.38 0.30
N ILE A 481 43.90 -32.74 1.01
CA ILE A 481 43.71 -34.07 1.62
C ILE A 481 43.48 -35.14 0.56
N GLU A 482 42.67 -34.89 -0.46
CA GLU A 482 42.50 -35.76 -1.64
C GLU A 482 43.83 -36.02 -2.35
N ARG A 483 44.66 -34.99 -2.51
CA ARG A 483 45.99 -35.12 -3.14
C ARG A 483 46.98 -35.93 -2.29
N LEU A 484 46.82 -35.93 -0.97
CA LEU A 484 47.59 -36.78 -0.06
C LEU A 484 47.07 -38.23 -0.09
N ASN A 485 45.76 -38.43 -0.16
CA ASN A 485 45.14 -39.76 -0.26
C ASN A 485 45.37 -40.43 -1.63
N ALA A 486 45.44 -39.64 -2.71
CA ALA A 486 45.77 -40.15 -4.05
C ALA A 486 47.21 -40.68 -4.16
N ARG A 487 48.14 -40.20 -3.31
CA ARG A 487 49.51 -40.75 -3.24
C ARG A 487 49.59 -42.11 -2.54
N PHE A 488 48.52 -42.56 -1.88
CA PHE A 488 48.45 -43.86 -1.22
C PHE A 488 47.82 -44.97 -2.08
N LEU A 489 47.30 -44.66 -3.27
CA LEU A 489 46.53 -45.61 -4.10
C LEU A 489 47.24 -46.07 -5.39
N ASP A 490 48.47 -45.61 -5.67
CA ASP A 490 49.23 -45.94 -6.89
C ASP A 490 50.30 -47.04 -6.70
N ASP A 491 50.17 -47.92 -5.69
CA ASP A 491 50.97 -49.14 -5.57
C ASP A 491 50.17 -50.41 -5.97
N ASN A 492 50.12 -50.68 -7.29
CA ASN A 492 50.16 -52.00 -7.99
C ASN A 492 49.08 -53.11 -7.72
N PRO A 493 48.97 -54.18 -8.55
CA PRO A 493 48.73 -54.27 -10.01
C PRO A 493 47.71 -55.40 -10.41
N LEU A 494 47.57 -55.65 -11.73
CA LEU A 494 46.96 -56.81 -12.45
C LEU A 494 45.43 -56.90 -12.64
N SER A 495 44.96 -56.73 -13.88
CA SER A 495 44.85 -57.83 -14.88
C SER A 495 44.00 -57.39 -16.09
N SER A 496 44.51 -57.64 -17.29
CA SER A 496 43.81 -57.45 -18.57
C SER A 496 42.78 -58.57 -18.80
N PRO A 497 41.76 -58.34 -19.65
CA PRO A 497 41.85 -58.94 -20.99
C PRO A 497 41.36 -58.00 -22.10
N ALA A 498 41.93 -58.18 -23.29
CA ALA A 498 41.50 -57.56 -24.54
C ALA A 498 40.53 -58.49 -25.29
N ILE A 499 39.60 -57.92 -26.08
CA ILE A 499 39.30 -58.23 -27.50
C ILE A 499 38.00 -57.50 -27.91
N VAL A 500 38.12 -56.39 -28.65
CA VAL A 500 37.81 -56.15 -30.09
C VAL A 500 36.34 -55.82 -30.39
N LEU A 501 36.15 -54.54 -30.73
CA LEU A 501 35.02 -53.94 -31.45
C LEU A 501 35.18 -54.14 -32.97
N LEU A 502 34.06 -54.31 -33.66
CA LEU A 502 33.86 -53.70 -34.98
C LEU A 502 33.34 -52.28 -34.77
#